data_AF-A0A833X385-F1
#
_entry.id   AF-A0A833X385-F1
#
_cell.length_a   1.000
_cell.length_b   1.000
_cell.length_c   1.000
_cell.angle_alpha   90.00
_cell.angle_beta   90.00
_cell.angle_gamma   90.00
#
_symmetry.space_group_name_H-M   'P 1'
#
loop_
_entity.id
_entity.type
_entity.pdbx_description
1 polymer ?
#
loop_
_entity_poly.entity_id
_entity_poly.type
_entity_poly.pdbx_seq_one_letter_code
_entity_poly.pdbx_strand_id
1 'polypeptide(L)'
;MHLSENEGIEGNTFVVTGGLGFVGSALCLELVRRGARQVRAFDLRTSSPWSQHLSNRGVHCIQGDVVRKKDVDRALRGADCVFHLASYGMSGKEMLQFGRVDEVNINGTCHILDACLEYGIKRLVYVSTYNVVFGGKEIVNGNEALPYFPLDDHVDPYGRSKSIAEQFVLKNNGRPFKKKDGNCLYTCAIRPAAIYGPGEERHLPRIVSLAKLGLLPFKIGETRVKTDWIYVDNLVLALILASMGLLDDIPGKERHPVAAGQPYFVSDGSPVNTFEFIQPLLRSLDYDLPKASLSVSLALRLGKIFWAVYTILYPWLHRWWLPQPLILPAEVYKVGVTHYFSFLKAKEELGYVPMVTPREGMSATISYWQERKKKTLDGPSIYAWLVCVIGMSILFCAAFLPDIGPVPLFRAISLTFLRSMRTVRLVFLLSAAAHVSEAIYAWYLAKRVDPANSRGWFWQTCVLGFFSLRLLLKRARK
;
A
#
# COMPACT_ATOMS: atom_id res chain seq x y z
N MET A 1 10.16 -9.23 -28.58
CA MET A 1 9.42 -8.27 -29.44
C MET A 1 10.31 -7.04 -29.69
N HIS A 2 10.76 -6.79 -30.93
CA HIS A 2 11.54 -5.58 -31.28
C HIS A 2 10.58 -4.51 -31.81
N LEU A 3 9.83 -3.87 -30.92
CA LEU A 3 9.08 -2.64 -31.23
C LEU A 3 9.95 -1.44 -30.87
N SER A 4 9.72 -0.29 -31.50
CA SER A 4 10.33 0.96 -31.01
C SER A 4 9.80 1.28 -29.61
N GLU A 5 10.57 2.03 -28.80
CA GLU A 5 10.23 2.30 -27.38
C GLU A 5 8.83 2.94 -27.19
N ASN A 6 8.32 3.64 -28.20
CA ASN A 6 7.06 4.39 -28.16
C ASN A 6 5.95 3.82 -29.07
N GLU A 7 6.17 2.66 -29.69
CA GLU A 7 5.21 2.08 -30.63
C GLU A 7 3.87 1.76 -29.97
N GLY A 8 2.76 2.16 -30.60
CA GLY A 8 1.42 2.02 -30.03
C GLY A 8 1.12 2.91 -28.81
N ILE A 9 2.05 3.82 -28.46
CA ILE A 9 1.89 4.85 -27.43
C ILE A 9 1.74 6.25 -28.04
N GLU A 10 2.64 6.62 -28.95
CA GLU A 10 2.61 7.93 -29.59
C GLU A 10 1.27 8.15 -30.32
N GLY A 11 0.70 9.35 -30.20
CA GLY A 11 -0.55 9.72 -30.86
C GLY A 11 -1.84 9.12 -30.26
N ASN A 12 -1.74 8.17 -29.32
CA ASN A 12 -2.87 7.46 -28.74
C ASN A 12 -3.37 8.09 -27.42
N THR A 13 -4.63 7.80 -27.08
CA THR A 13 -5.32 8.22 -25.87
C THR A 13 -5.41 7.06 -24.87
N PHE A 14 -4.89 7.28 -23.66
CA PHE A 14 -4.86 6.28 -22.60
C PHE A 14 -5.74 6.67 -21.42
N VAL A 15 -6.38 5.68 -20.81
CA VAL A 15 -7.05 5.84 -19.52
C VAL A 15 -6.41 4.92 -18.50
N VAL A 16 -5.99 5.49 -17.37
CA VAL A 16 -5.48 4.74 -16.22
C VAL A 16 -6.49 4.87 -15.09
N THR A 17 -7.23 3.79 -14.81
CA THR A 17 -8.08 3.75 -13.61
C THR A 17 -7.21 3.57 -12.38
N GLY A 18 -7.54 4.21 -11.25
CA GLY A 18 -6.61 4.31 -10.12
C GLY A 18 -5.40 5.21 -10.45
N GLY A 19 -5.56 6.12 -11.41
CA GLY A 19 -4.47 6.93 -11.98
C GLY A 19 -3.84 7.94 -11.01
N LEU A 20 -4.47 8.20 -9.86
CA LEU A 20 -3.87 9.02 -8.80
C LEU A 20 -3.12 8.17 -7.76
N GLY A 21 -3.05 6.85 -7.94
CA GLY A 21 -2.38 5.90 -7.04
C GLY A 21 -0.91 5.79 -7.28
N PHE A 22 -0.22 5.06 -6.41
CA PHE A 22 1.22 4.84 -6.50
C PHE A 22 1.66 4.37 -7.90
N VAL A 23 1.17 3.20 -8.36
CA VAL A 23 1.49 2.67 -9.69
C VAL A 23 0.84 3.48 -10.80
N GLY A 24 -0.42 3.89 -10.61
CA GLY A 24 -1.18 4.62 -11.64
C GLY A 24 -0.55 5.97 -12.00
N SER A 25 -0.04 6.70 -11.02
CA SER A 25 0.62 8.00 -11.24
C SER A 25 1.93 7.79 -12.01
N ALA A 26 2.73 6.79 -11.64
CA ALA A 26 3.97 6.46 -12.33
C ALA A 26 3.71 6.07 -13.80
N LEU A 27 2.69 5.24 -14.04
CA LEU A 27 2.27 4.87 -15.39
C LEU A 27 1.79 6.08 -16.20
N CYS A 28 0.97 6.97 -15.62
CA CYS A 28 0.52 8.17 -16.32
C CYS A 28 1.69 9.05 -16.76
N LEU A 29 2.69 9.26 -15.90
CA LEU A 29 3.87 10.06 -16.20
C LEU A 29 4.71 9.43 -17.31
N GLU A 30 4.86 8.11 -17.29
CA GLU A 30 5.62 7.39 -18.30
C GLU A 30 4.91 7.41 -19.66
N LEU A 31 3.58 7.26 -19.70
CA LEU A 31 2.80 7.40 -20.94
C LEU A 31 2.97 8.79 -21.57
N VAL A 32 2.93 9.85 -20.75
CA VAL A 32 3.22 11.22 -21.23
C VAL A 32 4.65 11.31 -21.75
N ARG A 33 5.64 10.76 -21.03
CA ARG A 33 7.06 10.77 -21.44
C ARG A 33 7.26 10.12 -22.81
N ARG A 34 6.50 9.07 -23.12
CA ARG A 34 6.54 8.33 -24.38
C ARG A 34 5.69 8.94 -25.52
N GLY A 35 5.16 10.14 -25.34
CA GLY A 35 4.47 10.87 -26.41
C GLY A 35 3.00 10.52 -26.60
N ALA A 36 2.35 9.94 -25.58
CA ALA A 36 0.89 9.76 -25.63
C ALA A 36 0.19 11.10 -25.91
N ARG A 37 -0.75 11.10 -26.86
CA ARG A 37 -1.53 12.29 -27.23
C ARG A 37 -2.32 12.81 -26.04
N GLN A 38 -2.91 11.89 -25.28
CA GLN A 38 -3.66 12.23 -24.08
C GLN A 38 -3.59 11.09 -23.07
N VAL A 39 -3.36 11.44 -21.80
CA VAL A 39 -3.41 10.50 -20.68
C VAL A 39 -4.47 10.97 -19.69
N ARG A 40 -5.41 10.10 -19.37
CA ARG A 40 -6.50 10.36 -18.42
C ARG A 40 -6.29 9.53 -17.16
N ALA A 41 -6.12 10.19 -16.03
CA ALA A 41 -6.08 9.55 -14.71
C ALA A 41 -7.50 9.51 -14.13
N PHE A 42 -8.14 8.34 -14.14
CA PHE A 42 -9.50 8.16 -13.59
C PHE A 42 -9.42 7.58 -12.17
N ASP A 43 -9.85 8.33 -11.15
CA ASP A 43 -9.74 7.91 -9.75
C ASP A 43 -10.90 8.43 -8.91
N LEU A 44 -11.23 7.72 -7.83
CA LEU A 44 -12.23 8.15 -6.85
C LEU A 44 -11.72 9.36 -6.05
N ARG A 45 -10.41 9.43 -5.82
CA ARG A 45 -9.78 10.51 -5.08
C ARG A 45 -9.86 11.82 -5.86
N THR A 46 -10.07 12.90 -5.12
CA THR A 46 -9.98 14.27 -5.64
C THR A 46 -8.52 14.73 -5.77
N SER A 47 -7.62 14.19 -4.94
CA SER A 47 -6.20 14.54 -4.93
C SER A 47 -5.34 13.42 -4.37
N SER A 48 -4.08 13.37 -4.78
CA SER A 48 -3.01 12.58 -4.21
C SER A 48 -1.73 13.44 -4.09
N PRO A 49 -0.68 12.95 -3.41
CA PRO A 49 0.62 13.62 -3.38
C PRO A 49 1.22 13.91 -4.78
N TRP A 50 0.74 13.18 -5.80
CA TRP A 50 1.21 13.27 -7.19
C TRP A 50 0.37 14.21 -8.06
N SER A 51 -0.82 14.64 -7.61
CA SER A 51 -1.78 15.38 -8.44
C SER A 51 -1.19 16.62 -9.10
N GLN A 52 -0.39 17.41 -8.37
CA GLN A 52 0.27 18.59 -8.94
C GLN A 52 1.27 18.21 -10.03
N HIS A 53 2.07 17.17 -9.78
CA HIS A 53 3.07 16.71 -10.73
C HIS A 53 2.43 16.14 -12.00
N LEU A 54 1.36 15.36 -11.86
CA LEU A 54 0.55 14.84 -12.97
C LEU A 54 -0.03 15.98 -13.83
N SER A 55 -0.65 16.96 -13.17
CA SER A 55 -1.27 18.11 -13.86
C SER A 55 -0.23 18.94 -14.61
N ASN A 56 0.94 19.20 -14.00
CA ASN A 56 2.04 19.93 -14.63
C ASN A 56 2.61 19.22 -15.86
N ARG A 57 2.42 17.89 -15.97
CA ARG A 57 2.83 17.07 -17.10
C ARG A 57 1.71 16.84 -18.12
N GLY A 58 0.57 17.51 -17.97
CA GLY A 58 -0.54 17.43 -18.92
C GLY A 58 -1.44 16.21 -18.77
N VAL A 59 -1.37 15.49 -17.65
CA VAL A 59 -2.30 14.39 -17.36
C VAL A 59 -3.68 14.96 -16.99
N HIS A 60 -4.71 14.52 -17.70
CA HIS A 60 -6.09 14.92 -17.43
C HIS A 60 -6.67 14.08 -16.28
N CYS A 61 -6.78 14.67 -15.09
CA CYS A 61 -7.34 13.99 -13.93
C CYS A 61 -8.87 14.03 -13.97
N ILE A 62 -9.52 12.87 -13.98
CA ILE A 62 -10.98 12.70 -14.01
C ILE A 62 -11.41 12.06 -12.70
N GLN A 63 -12.18 12.79 -11.91
CA GLN A 63 -12.79 12.22 -10.71
C GLN A 63 -14.00 11.36 -11.07
N GLY A 64 -14.10 10.18 -10.48
CA GLY A 64 -15.31 9.38 -10.44
C GLY A 64 -15.07 7.98 -9.88
N ASP A 65 -16.16 7.22 -9.73
CA ASP A 65 -16.10 5.89 -9.13
C ASP A 65 -16.27 4.81 -10.21
N VAL A 66 -15.41 3.80 -10.26
CA VAL A 66 -15.57 2.63 -11.15
C VAL A 66 -16.87 1.87 -10.88
N VAL A 67 -17.42 1.99 -9.67
CA VAL A 67 -18.73 1.41 -9.31
C VAL A 67 -19.88 2.15 -10.02
N ARG A 68 -19.67 3.38 -10.50
CA ARG A 68 -20.69 4.16 -11.22
C ARG A 68 -20.45 4.07 -12.72
N LYS A 69 -21.29 3.29 -13.41
CA LYS A 69 -21.24 3.14 -14.88
C LYS A 69 -21.10 4.48 -15.64
N LYS A 70 -21.87 5.51 -15.26
CA LYS A 70 -21.81 6.84 -15.90
C LYS A 70 -20.45 7.52 -15.79
N ASP A 71 -19.73 7.30 -14.68
CA ASP A 71 -18.39 7.86 -14.49
C ASP A 71 -17.36 7.13 -15.36
N VAL A 72 -17.48 5.79 -15.43
CA VAL A 72 -16.69 4.93 -16.32
C VAL A 72 -16.89 5.34 -17.78
N ASP A 73 -18.16 5.47 -18.22
CA ASP A 73 -18.53 5.88 -19.57
C ASP A 73 -17.90 7.22 -19.96
N ARG A 74 -17.95 8.21 -19.05
CA ARG A 74 -17.35 9.53 -19.26
C ARG A 74 -15.83 9.45 -19.39
N ALA A 75 -15.17 8.65 -18.55
CA ALA A 75 -13.72 8.55 -18.54
C ALA A 75 -13.16 7.83 -19.78
N LEU A 76 -13.82 6.75 -20.21
CA LEU A 76 -13.31 5.81 -21.22
C LEU A 76 -13.61 6.21 -22.67
N ARG A 77 -14.62 7.05 -22.90
CA ARG A 77 -15.05 7.42 -24.26
C ARG A 77 -13.91 7.99 -25.11
N GLY A 78 -13.64 7.36 -26.25
CA GLY A 78 -12.60 7.79 -27.20
C GLY A 78 -11.18 7.50 -26.74
N ALA A 79 -10.98 6.54 -25.83
CA ALA A 79 -9.66 6.01 -25.50
C ALA A 79 -9.28 4.85 -26.43
N ASP A 80 -7.98 4.67 -26.67
CA ASP A 80 -7.43 3.59 -27.48
C ASP A 80 -7.00 2.40 -26.61
N CYS A 81 -6.61 2.68 -25.36
CA CYS A 81 -6.18 1.68 -24.40
C CYS A 81 -6.56 2.06 -22.96
N VAL A 82 -7.03 1.07 -22.19
CA VAL A 82 -7.32 1.19 -20.76
C VAL A 82 -6.36 0.35 -19.94
N PHE A 83 -5.76 0.97 -18.94
CA PHE A 83 -5.04 0.31 -17.86
C PHE A 83 -5.93 0.27 -16.61
N HIS A 84 -6.41 -0.92 -16.26
CA HIS A 84 -7.31 -1.10 -15.12
C HIS A 84 -6.54 -1.45 -13.83
N LEU A 85 -6.13 -0.42 -13.06
CA LEU A 85 -5.42 -0.55 -11.79
C LEU A 85 -6.30 -0.24 -10.56
N ALA A 86 -7.49 0.35 -10.75
CA ALA A 86 -8.40 0.65 -9.65
C ALA A 86 -8.80 -0.62 -8.90
N SER A 87 -8.58 -0.64 -7.59
CA SER A 87 -8.88 -1.80 -6.76
C SER A 87 -9.02 -1.42 -5.28
N TYR A 88 -9.68 -2.28 -4.50
CA TYR A 88 -9.95 -2.06 -3.08
C TYR A 88 -9.73 -3.34 -2.25
N GLY A 89 -9.32 -3.19 -0.98
CA GLY A 89 -9.25 -4.31 -0.02
C GLY A 89 -7.92 -5.05 0.09
N MET A 90 -6.82 -4.52 -0.47
CA MET A 90 -5.51 -5.22 -0.50
C MET A 90 -4.90 -5.47 0.90
N SER A 91 -5.15 -4.60 1.88
CA SER A 91 -4.54 -4.67 3.22
C SER A 91 -5.33 -3.95 4.31
N GLY A 92 -5.05 -4.28 5.57
CA GLY A 92 -5.59 -3.57 6.74
C GLY A 92 -7.11 -3.68 6.89
N LYS A 93 -7.74 -2.65 7.47
CA LYS A 93 -9.19 -2.60 7.74
C LYS A 93 -10.06 -2.83 6.50
N GLU A 94 -9.57 -2.45 5.32
CA GLU A 94 -10.32 -2.57 4.06
C GLU A 94 -10.53 -4.04 3.65
N MET A 95 -9.67 -4.96 4.09
CA MET A 95 -9.82 -6.39 3.84
C MET A 95 -11.10 -6.99 4.45
N LEU A 96 -11.71 -6.32 5.42
CA LEU A 96 -12.93 -6.78 6.09
C LEU A 96 -14.20 -6.30 5.37
N GLN A 97 -14.08 -5.45 4.35
CA GLN A 97 -15.22 -4.82 3.67
C GLN A 97 -15.62 -5.58 2.41
N PHE A 98 -16.07 -6.83 2.56
CA PHE A 98 -16.42 -7.75 1.47
C PHE A 98 -17.29 -7.11 0.38
N GLY A 99 -18.41 -6.48 0.77
CA GLY A 99 -19.32 -5.86 -0.19
C GLY A 99 -18.63 -4.77 -1.03
N ARG A 100 -17.84 -3.90 -0.40
CA ARG A 100 -17.12 -2.85 -1.13
C ARG A 100 -16.00 -3.41 -2.01
N VAL A 101 -15.35 -4.49 -1.57
CA VAL A 101 -14.33 -5.19 -2.37
C VAL A 101 -14.95 -5.76 -3.64
N ASP A 102 -16.08 -6.46 -3.54
CA ASP A 102 -16.77 -7.03 -4.70
C ASP A 102 -17.34 -5.93 -5.63
N GLU A 103 -17.93 -4.86 -5.08
CA GLU A 103 -18.39 -3.70 -5.86
C GLU A 103 -17.27 -3.10 -6.71
N VAL A 104 -16.11 -2.83 -6.11
CA VAL A 104 -15.02 -2.15 -6.81
C VAL A 104 -14.30 -3.11 -7.76
N ASN A 105 -13.90 -4.27 -7.27
CA ASN A 105 -13.02 -5.17 -8.02
C ASN A 105 -13.79 -5.98 -9.06
N ILE A 106 -15.04 -6.41 -8.79
CA ILE A 106 -15.83 -7.22 -9.72
C ILE A 106 -16.73 -6.33 -10.55
N ASN A 107 -17.68 -5.61 -9.93
CA ASN A 107 -18.66 -4.82 -10.68
C ASN A 107 -17.99 -3.66 -11.42
N GLY A 108 -16.99 -3.01 -10.80
CA GLY A 108 -16.16 -2.00 -11.45
C GLY A 108 -15.45 -2.54 -12.70
N THR A 109 -14.88 -3.75 -12.63
CA THR A 109 -14.27 -4.42 -13.80
C THR A 109 -15.31 -4.69 -14.89
N CYS A 110 -16.51 -5.15 -14.53
CA CYS A 110 -17.60 -5.35 -15.49
C CYS A 110 -18.00 -4.05 -16.20
N HIS A 111 -18.08 -2.93 -15.49
CA HIS A 111 -18.35 -1.63 -16.12
C HIS A 111 -17.26 -1.20 -17.09
N ILE A 112 -15.99 -1.47 -16.77
CA ILE A 112 -14.86 -1.19 -17.66
C ILE A 112 -14.96 -2.04 -18.94
N LEU A 113 -15.23 -3.34 -18.81
CA LEU A 113 -15.41 -4.23 -19.95
C LEU A 113 -16.57 -3.79 -20.84
N ASP A 114 -17.73 -3.48 -20.25
CA ASP A 114 -18.90 -2.99 -20.97
C ASP A 114 -18.59 -1.70 -21.74
N ALA A 115 -17.88 -0.76 -21.11
CA ALA A 115 -17.48 0.49 -21.75
C ALA A 115 -16.48 0.27 -22.89
N CYS A 116 -15.52 -0.65 -22.73
CA CYS A 116 -14.61 -1.01 -23.82
C CYS A 116 -15.37 -1.54 -25.04
N LEU A 117 -16.34 -2.43 -24.83
CA LEU A 117 -17.16 -3.01 -25.89
C LEU A 117 -18.13 -2.00 -26.54
N GLU A 118 -18.66 -1.07 -25.76
CA GLU A 118 -19.57 0.00 -26.21
C GLU A 118 -18.83 1.03 -27.07
N TYR A 119 -17.66 1.50 -26.60
CA TYR A 119 -16.94 2.60 -27.23
C TYR A 119 -15.85 2.15 -28.22
N GLY A 120 -15.69 0.84 -28.42
CA GLY A 120 -14.73 0.29 -29.38
C GLY A 120 -13.27 0.42 -28.92
N ILE A 121 -13.02 0.30 -27.62
CA ILE A 121 -11.67 0.40 -27.07
C ILE A 121 -10.96 -0.93 -27.28
N LYS A 122 -9.91 -0.93 -28.10
CA LYS A 122 -9.21 -2.14 -28.56
C LYS A 122 -8.41 -2.85 -27.48
N ARG A 123 -7.82 -2.11 -26.54
CA ARG A 123 -6.83 -2.67 -25.61
C ARG A 123 -7.23 -2.47 -24.15
N LEU A 124 -7.25 -3.56 -23.39
CA LEU A 124 -7.44 -3.54 -21.94
C LEU A 124 -6.33 -4.33 -21.25
N VAL A 125 -5.48 -3.63 -20.50
CA VAL A 125 -4.48 -4.24 -19.61
C VAL A 125 -5.03 -4.20 -18.19
N TYR A 126 -5.29 -5.36 -17.62
CA TYR A 126 -5.78 -5.49 -16.25
C TYR A 126 -4.64 -5.80 -15.27
N VAL A 127 -4.53 -5.03 -14.20
CA VAL A 127 -3.57 -5.33 -13.13
C VAL A 127 -4.22 -6.25 -12.12
N SER A 128 -3.85 -7.52 -12.19
CA SER A 128 -4.25 -8.58 -11.30
C SER A 128 -3.28 -8.71 -10.11
N THR A 129 -3.06 -9.92 -9.61
CA THR A 129 -2.19 -10.20 -8.46
C THR A 129 -1.79 -11.67 -8.46
N TYR A 130 -0.64 -12.01 -7.90
CA TYR A 130 -0.29 -13.42 -7.66
C TYR A 130 -1.25 -14.13 -6.70
N ASN A 131 -2.03 -13.40 -5.89
CA ASN A 131 -3.03 -14.00 -4.99
C ASN A 131 -4.11 -14.78 -5.74
N VAL A 132 -4.26 -14.61 -7.06
CA VAL A 132 -5.25 -15.38 -7.85
C VAL A 132 -4.92 -16.87 -7.94
N VAL A 133 -3.67 -17.27 -7.66
CA VAL A 133 -3.24 -18.67 -7.60
C VAL A 133 -2.67 -19.08 -6.23
N PHE A 134 -2.54 -18.12 -5.30
CA PHE A 134 -1.90 -18.33 -4.00
C PHE A 134 -2.88 -18.12 -2.84
N GLY A 135 -2.97 -19.12 -1.96
CA GLY A 135 -3.78 -19.08 -0.75
C GLY A 135 -3.11 -19.71 0.48
N GLY A 136 -1.78 -19.61 0.58
CA GLY A 136 -1.03 -20.08 1.76
C GLY A 136 -0.40 -21.47 1.65
N LYS A 137 -0.39 -22.05 0.44
CA LYS A 137 0.44 -23.23 0.11
C LYS A 137 1.73 -22.76 -0.58
N GLU A 138 2.82 -23.47 -0.31
CA GLU A 138 4.13 -23.12 -0.88
C GLU A 138 4.11 -23.21 -2.41
N ILE A 139 4.65 -22.18 -3.08
CA ILE A 139 4.85 -22.13 -4.52
C ILE A 139 6.30 -21.70 -4.79
N VAL A 140 7.02 -22.53 -5.52
CA VAL A 140 8.43 -22.30 -5.85
C VAL A 140 8.54 -22.18 -7.36
N ASN A 141 8.88 -21.00 -7.85
CA ASN A 141 9.01 -20.71 -9.28
C ASN A 141 7.75 -21.07 -10.10
N GLY A 142 6.57 -20.73 -9.57
CA GLY A 142 5.29 -21.00 -10.24
C GLY A 142 5.13 -20.21 -11.54
N ASN A 143 4.31 -20.67 -12.47
CA ASN A 143 4.06 -20.00 -13.75
C ASN A 143 2.55 -19.90 -14.06
N GLU A 144 2.21 -19.38 -15.24
CA GLU A 144 0.84 -19.14 -15.68
C GLU A 144 -0.03 -20.40 -15.83
N ALA A 145 0.58 -21.60 -15.85
CA ALA A 145 -0.16 -22.87 -15.91
C ALA A 145 -0.78 -23.27 -14.56
N LEU A 146 -0.40 -22.58 -13.47
CA LEU A 146 -1.03 -22.79 -12.17
C LEU A 146 -2.54 -22.49 -12.24
N PRO A 147 -3.38 -23.39 -11.69
CA PRO A 147 -4.82 -23.14 -11.65
C PRO A 147 -5.13 -21.96 -10.73
N TYR A 148 -6.26 -21.31 -10.99
CA TYR A 148 -6.82 -20.37 -10.03
C TYR A 148 -7.01 -21.05 -8.68
N PHE A 149 -6.70 -20.31 -7.61
CA PHE A 149 -6.97 -20.78 -6.27
C PHE A 149 -8.50 -20.89 -6.07
N PRO A 150 -9.01 -21.95 -5.41
CA PRO A 150 -10.45 -22.13 -5.24
C PRO A 150 -11.09 -20.92 -4.56
N LEU A 151 -12.21 -20.44 -5.13
CA LEU A 151 -12.86 -19.20 -4.70
C LEU A 151 -13.29 -19.23 -3.23
N ASP A 152 -13.74 -20.39 -2.75
CA ASP A 152 -14.24 -20.59 -1.38
C ASP A 152 -13.12 -20.75 -0.35
N ASP A 153 -11.89 -21.05 -0.80
CA ASP A 153 -10.74 -21.25 0.09
C ASP A 153 -9.97 -19.95 0.38
N HIS A 154 -10.27 -18.86 -0.34
CA HIS A 154 -9.60 -17.58 -0.12
C HIS A 154 -9.87 -17.04 1.29
N VAL A 155 -8.80 -16.73 2.02
CA VAL A 155 -8.87 -16.14 3.36
C VAL A 155 -9.08 -14.62 3.36
N ASP A 156 -9.07 -13.99 2.19
CA ASP A 156 -9.37 -12.57 2.01
C ASP A 156 -10.24 -12.31 0.77
N PRO A 157 -11.18 -11.35 0.85
CA PRO A 157 -12.06 -11.01 -0.28
C PRO A 157 -11.31 -10.40 -1.47
N TYR A 158 -10.14 -9.80 -1.23
CA TYR A 158 -9.36 -9.19 -2.29
C TYR A 158 -8.84 -10.24 -3.27
N GLY A 159 -8.15 -11.29 -2.80
CA GLY A 159 -7.69 -12.39 -3.64
C GLY A 159 -8.83 -13.00 -4.45
N ARG A 160 -9.94 -13.35 -3.78
CA ARG A 160 -11.15 -13.90 -4.41
C ARG A 160 -11.70 -12.99 -5.51
N SER A 161 -11.93 -11.71 -5.20
CA SER A 161 -12.51 -10.77 -6.16
C SER A 161 -11.59 -10.51 -7.36
N LYS A 162 -10.27 -10.47 -7.15
CA LYS A 162 -9.29 -10.36 -8.25
C LYS A 162 -9.27 -11.61 -9.13
N SER A 163 -9.43 -12.81 -8.57
CA SER A 163 -9.56 -14.06 -9.34
C SER A 163 -10.79 -14.04 -10.26
N ILE A 164 -11.94 -13.59 -9.75
CA ILE A 164 -13.18 -13.48 -10.53
C ILE A 164 -13.03 -12.43 -11.65
N ALA A 165 -12.51 -11.25 -11.31
CA ALA A 165 -12.34 -10.16 -12.25
C ALA A 165 -11.30 -10.49 -13.35
N GLU A 166 -10.19 -11.15 -13.02
CA GLU A 166 -9.21 -11.62 -14.01
C GLU A 166 -9.86 -12.59 -15.01
N GLN A 167 -10.65 -13.55 -14.52
CA GLN A 167 -11.38 -14.48 -15.38
C GLN A 167 -12.37 -13.76 -16.30
N PHE A 168 -13.08 -12.74 -15.81
CA PHE A 168 -13.97 -11.94 -16.67
C PHE A 168 -13.20 -11.17 -17.74
N VAL A 169 -12.06 -10.57 -17.40
CA VAL A 169 -11.22 -9.87 -18.37
C VAL A 169 -10.77 -10.84 -19.46
N LEU A 170 -10.11 -11.94 -19.09
CA LEU A 170 -9.56 -12.89 -20.06
C LEU A 170 -10.64 -13.58 -20.91
N LYS A 171 -11.82 -13.86 -20.34
CA LYS A 171 -12.97 -14.41 -21.10
C LYS A 171 -13.57 -13.43 -22.12
N ASN A 172 -13.34 -12.12 -21.97
CA ASN A 172 -13.82 -11.11 -22.92
C ASN A 172 -12.79 -10.81 -24.03
N ASN A 173 -11.61 -11.45 -24.01
CA ASN A 173 -10.65 -11.36 -25.11
C ASN A 173 -11.27 -11.85 -26.43
N GLY A 174 -11.03 -11.11 -27.52
CA GLY A 174 -11.56 -11.42 -28.85
C GLY A 174 -13.05 -11.13 -29.02
N ARG A 175 -13.72 -10.55 -28.01
CA ARG A 175 -15.15 -10.25 -28.10
C ARG A 175 -15.39 -9.07 -29.07
N PRO A 176 -16.30 -9.20 -30.05
CA PRO A 176 -16.56 -8.14 -31.01
C PRO A 176 -17.21 -6.93 -30.32
N PHE A 177 -16.92 -5.74 -30.84
CA PHE A 177 -17.57 -4.53 -30.37
C PHE A 177 -19.05 -4.49 -30.73
N LYS A 178 -19.81 -3.62 -30.06
CA LYS A 178 -21.22 -3.42 -30.40
C LYS A 178 -21.41 -2.82 -31.80
N LYS A 179 -20.46 -1.98 -32.23
CA LYS A 179 -20.35 -1.57 -33.62
C LYS A 179 -19.80 -2.75 -34.42
N LYS A 180 -20.57 -3.24 -35.39
CA LYS A 180 -20.21 -4.40 -36.23
C LYS A 180 -19.24 -3.98 -37.35
N ASP A 181 -18.03 -3.56 -36.98
CA ASP A 181 -16.98 -3.10 -37.89
C ASP A 181 -15.87 -4.14 -38.13
N GLY A 182 -16.01 -5.33 -37.53
CA GLY A 182 -15.02 -6.41 -37.62
C GLY A 182 -13.88 -6.30 -36.59
N ASN A 183 -13.86 -5.25 -35.76
CA ASN A 183 -12.89 -5.12 -34.68
C ASN A 183 -13.38 -5.82 -33.38
N CYS A 184 -12.44 -6.13 -32.50
CA CYS A 184 -12.71 -6.77 -31.22
C CYS A 184 -11.84 -6.21 -30.10
N LEU A 185 -12.21 -6.56 -28.86
CA LEU A 185 -11.48 -6.23 -27.65
C LEU A 185 -10.34 -7.23 -27.43
N TYR A 186 -9.11 -6.75 -27.32
CA TYR A 186 -7.98 -7.54 -26.83
C TYR A 186 -7.68 -7.21 -25.38
N THR A 187 -7.51 -8.26 -24.56
CA THR A 187 -7.27 -8.12 -23.13
C THR A 187 -6.07 -8.93 -22.67
N CYS A 188 -5.33 -8.45 -21.68
CA CYS A 188 -4.37 -9.25 -20.94
C CYS A 188 -4.40 -8.93 -19.44
N ALA A 189 -3.78 -9.79 -18.63
CA ALA A 189 -3.70 -9.62 -17.19
C ALA A 189 -2.25 -9.66 -16.70
N ILE A 190 -1.86 -8.71 -15.86
CA ILE A 190 -0.53 -8.64 -15.25
C ILE A 190 -0.66 -9.02 -13.78
N ARG A 191 0.05 -10.07 -13.35
CA ARG A 191 0.09 -10.59 -11.97
C ARG A 191 1.41 -10.15 -11.33
N PRO A 192 1.50 -8.92 -10.80
CA PRO A 192 2.72 -8.43 -10.19
C PRO A 192 3.01 -9.12 -8.87
N ALA A 193 4.30 -9.24 -8.55
CA ALA A 193 4.81 -9.50 -7.21
C ALA A 193 4.53 -8.35 -6.22
N ALA A 194 5.07 -8.40 -5.00
CA ALA A 194 4.90 -7.33 -4.02
C ALA A 194 5.55 -6.02 -4.52
N ILE A 195 4.75 -4.96 -4.66
CA ILE A 195 5.16 -3.71 -5.31
C ILE A 195 5.80 -2.77 -4.28
N TYR A 196 6.96 -2.21 -4.61
CA TYR A 196 7.64 -1.24 -3.76
C TYR A 196 8.27 -0.10 -4.58
N GLY A 197 8.61 1.00 -3.90
CA GLY A 197 9.29 2.14 -4.50
C GLY A 197 8.99 3.46 -3.77
N PRO A 198 9.59 4.57 -4.24
CA PRO A 198 9.31 5.92 -3.75
C PRO A 198 7.82 6.26 -3.78
N GLY A 199 7.25 6.54 -2.61
CA GLY A 199 5.86 6.94 -2.47
C GLY A 199 4.81 5.83 -2.59
N GLU A 200 5.22 4.58 -2.32
CA GLU A 200 4.28 3.52 -1.94
C GLU A 200 3.43 3.97 -0.73
N GLU A 201 2.10 3.84 -0.85
CA GLU A 201 1.13 4.50 0.04
C GLU A 201 0.48 3.56 1.06
N ARG A 202 0.70 2.24 1.00
CA ARG A 202 -0.04 1.25 1.79
C ARG A 202 0.85 0.42 2.71
N HIS A 203 1.73 -0.41 2.15
CA HIS A 203 2.47 -1.41 2.91
C HIS A 203 3.65 -0.81 3.69
N LEU A 204 4.54 -0.07 3.02
CA LEU A 204 5.70 0.55 3.64
C LEU A 204 5.31 1.58 4.71
N PRO A 205 4.32 2.49 4.50
CA PRO A 205 3.87 3.39 5.56
C PRO A 205 3.37 2.66 6.80
N ARG A 206 2.64 1.55 6.63
CA ARG A 206 2.16 0.76 7.76
C ARG A 206 3.33 0.10 8.50
N ILE A 207 4.26 -0.54 7.79
CA ILE A 207 5.44 -1.18 8.38
C ILE A 207 6.30 -0.14 9.13
N VAL A 208 6.58 0.99 8.50
CA VAL A 208 7.35 2.09 9.11
C VAL A 208 6.64 2.66 10.33
N SER A 209 5.32 2.82 10.28
CA SER A 209 4.51 3.29 11.42
C SER A 209 4.56 2.30 12.60
N LEU A 210 4.40 1.01 12.33
CA LEU A 210 4.52 -0.04 13.35
C LEU A 210 5.93 -0.06 13.96
N ALA A 211 6.98 0.03 13.12
CA ALA A 211 8.36 0.09 13.59
C ALA A 211 8.61 1.34 14.47
N LYS A 212 8.15 2.52 14.04
CA LYS A 212 8.22 3.77 14.80
C LYS A 212 7.54 3.64 16.17
N LEU A 213 6.39 2.99 16.23
CA LEU A 213 5.64 2.78 17.48
C LEU A 213 6.21 1.65 18.36
N GLY A 214 7.21 0.89 17.89
CA GLY A 214 7.71 -0.31 18.58
C GLY A 214 6.74 -1.49 18.53
N LEU A 215 5.80 -1.48 17.59
CA LEU A 215 4.74 -2.48 17.38
C LEU A 215 5.09 -3.50 16.28
N LEU A 216 6.38 -3.68 16.00
CA LEU A 216 6.89 -4.72 15.10
C LEU A 216 7.74 -5.77 15.88
N PRO A 217 7.16 -6.51 16.84
CA PRO A 217 7.91 -7.37 17.76
C PRO A 217 8.44 -8.66 17.12
N PHE A 218 7.79 -9.17 16.07
CA PHE A 218 8.05 -10.50 15.53
C PHE A 218 8.40 -10.50 14.04
N LYS A 219 9.37 -11.34 13.66
CA LYS A 219 9.51 -11.90 12.31
C LYS A 219 8.55 -13.08 12.18
N ILE A 220 7.79 -13.14 11.10
CA ILE A 220 6.79 -14.20 10.90
C ILE A 220 7.34 -15.23 9.92
N GLY A 221 7.23 -16.50 10.30
CA GLY A 221 7.79 -17.59 9.51
C GLY A 221 9.31 -17.74 9.67
N GLU A 222 9.87 -18.63 8.87
CA GLU A 222 11.28 -18.97 8.91
C GLU A 222 12.11 -18.05 8.00
N THR A 223 13.42 -17.95 8.25
CA THR A 223 14.34 -17.16 7.41
C THR A 223 14.44 -17.68 5.98
N ARG A 224 14.18 -18.98 5.75
CA ARG A 224 14.19 -19.60 4.42
C ARG A 224 13.00 -19.21 3.54
N VAL A 225 11.95 -18.60 4.10
CA VAL A 225 10.77 -18.18 3.34
C VAL A 225 11.18 -17.12 2.35
N LYS A 226 10.87 -17.34 1.06
CA LYS A 226 11.18 -16.41 -0.04
C LYS A 226 9.91 -15.88 -0.69
N THR A 227 9.94 -14.59 -0.98
CA THR A 227 8.86 -13.83 -1.64
C THR A 227 9.45 -12.97 -2.73
N ASP A 228 8.72 -12.79 -3.83
CA ASP A 228 9.13 -11.87 -4.90
C ASP A 228 8.67 -10.44 -4.65
N TRP A 229 9.47 -9.51 -5.16
CA TRP A 229 9.19 -8.08 -5.17
C TRP A 229 9.34 -7.53 -6.60
N ILE A 230 8.66 -6.43 -6.86
CA ILE A 230 8.79 -5.69 -8.12
C ILE A 230 8.89 -4.19 -7.85
N TYR A 231 9.92 -3.56 -8.40
CA TYR A 231 10.07 -2.11 -8.35
C TYR A 231 9.01 -1.44 -9.23
N VAL A 232 8.45 -0.32 -8.76
CA VAL A 232 7.35 0.37 -9.46
C VAL A 232 7.64 0.68 -10.93
N ASP A 233 8.85 1.10 -11.27
CA ASP A 233 9.19 1.43 -12.67
C ASP A 233 9.31 0.17 -13.53
N ASN A 234 9.76 -0.95 -12.97
CA ASN A 234 9.75 -2.25 -13.65
C ASN A 234 8.32 -2.73 -13.89
N LEU A 235 7.41 -2.53 -12.93
CA LEU A 235 6.00 -2.81 -13.14
C LEU A 235 5.39 -1.90 -14.23
N VAL A 236 5.69 -0.61 -14.23
CA VAL A 236 5.25 0.30 -15.30
C VAL A 236 5.74 -0.16 -16.67
N LEU A 237 7.01 -0.59 -16.77
CA LEU A 237 7.54 -1.18 -18.00
C LEU A 237 6.74 -2.41 -18.43
N ALA A 238 6.46 -3.34 -17.52
CA ALA A 238 5.66 -4.52 -17.82
C ALA A 238 4.26 -4.17 -18.34
N LEU A 239 3.60 -3.16 -17.75
CA LEU A 239 2.29 -2.69 -18.19
C LEU A 239 2.34 -2.14 -19.62
N ILE A 240 3.34 -1.31 -19.92
CA ILE A 240 3.52 -0.73 -21.25
C ILE A 240 3.78 -1.83 -22.28
N LEU A 241 4.71 -2.74 -22.00
CA LEU A 241 5.00 -3.88 -22.89
C LEU A 241 3.76 -4.77 -23.10
N ALA A 242 2.95 -4.98 -22.06
CA ALA A 242 1.68 -5.70 -22.19
C ALA A 242 0.70 -4.97 -23.11
N SER A 243 0.60 -3.64 -23.03
CA SER A 243 -0.26 -2.85 -23.93
C SER A 243 0.23 -2.85 -25.38
N MET A 244 1.53 -2.93 -25.59
CA MET A 244 2.16 -3.07 -26.91
C MET A 244 1.96 -4.49 -27.47
N GLY A 245 1.99 -5.50 -26.58
CA GLY A 245 1.67 -6.89 -26.90
C GLY A 245 0.22 -7.12 -27.37
N LEU A 246 -0.66 -6.14 -27.19
CA LEU A 246 -2.06 -6.15 -27.64
C LEU A 246 -2.28 -5.43 -28.98
N LEU A 247 -1.23 -4.95 -29.65
CA LEU A 247 -1.34 -4.34 -30.98
C LEU A 247 -1.63 -5.41 -32.04
N ASP A 248 -2.63 -5.14 -32.89
CA ASP A 248 -3.11 -6.02 -33.98
C ASP A 248 -2.67 -5.56 -35.37
N ASP A 249 -1.94 -4.45 -35.45
CA ASP A 249 -1.60 -3.72 -36.67
C ASP A 249 -0.09 -3.59 -36.93
N ILE A 250 0.73 -4.37 -36.20
CA ILE A 250 2.19 -4.36 -36.38
C ILE A 250 2.55 -4.94 -37.76
N PRO A 251 3.25 -4.17 -38.65
CA PRO A 251 3.64 -4.65 -39.96
C PRO A 251 4.50 -5.92 -39.89
N GLY A 252 4.15 -6.95 -40.68
CA GLY A 252 4.93 -8.19 -40.80
C GLY A 252 4.72 -9.23 -39.69
N LYS A 253 3.72 -9.05 -38.81
CA LYS A 253 3.33 -10.06 -37.81
C LYS A 253 1.95 -10.65 -38.08
N GLU A 254 1.69 -11.84 -37.50
CA GLU A 254 0.36 -12.44 -37.48
C GLU A 254 -0.67 -11.47 -36.89
N ARG A 255 -1.90 -11.52 -37.40
CA ARG A 255 -3.00 -10.62 -36.97
C ARG A 255 -3.45 -10.82 -35.52
N HIS A 256 -2.96 -11.85 -34.82
CA HIS A 256 -3.33 -12.10 -33.43
C HIS A 256 -2.27 -11.51 -32.48
N PRO A 257 -2.63 -10.53 -31.62
CA PRO A 257 -1.68 -9.96 -30.69
C PRO A 257 -1.15 -11.01 -29.71
N VAL A 258 0.15 -10.97 -29.43
CA VAL A 258 0.82 -11.98 -28.58
C VAL A 258 0.27 -12.00 -27.15
N ALA A 259 -0.14 -10.84 -26.62
CA ALA A 259 -0.66 -10.71 -25.26
C ALA A 259 -2.16 -11.02 -25.14
N ALA A 260 -2.88 -11.18 -26.25
CA ALA A 260 -4.32 -11.32 -26.23
C ALA A 260 -4.76 -12.62 -25.53
N GLY A 261 -5.56 -12.47 -24.49
CA GLY A 261 -6.09 -13.56 -23.66
C GLY A 261 -5.10 -14.12 -22.65
N GLN A 262 -3.95 -13.47 -22.46
CA GLN A 262 -2.86 -14.03 -21.65
C GLN A 262 -2.75 -13.36 -20.27
N PRO A 263 -2.57 -14.15 -19.19
CA PRO A 263 -1.98 -13.66 -17.95
C PRO A 263 -0.45 -13.69 -18.02
N TYR A 264 0.21 -12.85 -17.22
CA TYR A 264 1.66 -12.80 -17.07
C TYR A 264 2.09 -12.51 -15.63
N PHE A 265 2.96 -13.33 -15.05
CA PHE A 265 3.67 -12.99 -13.83
C PHE A 265 4.82 -12.03 -14.11
N VAL A 266 4.99 -11.02 -13.26
CA VAL A 266 6.10 -10.06 -13.36
C VAL A 266 6.72 -9.79 -11.99
N SER A 267 8.05 -9.86 -11.94
CA SER A 267 8.87 -9.59 -10.75
C SER A 267 10.23 -9.02 -11.13
N ASP A 268 11.03 -8.63 -10.14
CA ASP A 268 12.45 -8.26 -10.33
C ASP A 268 13.37 -9.50 -10.42
N GLY A 269 12.82 -10.72 -10.28
CA GLY A 269 13.59 -11.97 -10.39
C GLY A 269 14.55 -12.26 -9.23
N SER A 270 14.33 -11.65 -8.06
CA SER A 270 15.19 -11.82 -6.89
C SER A 270 14.38 -12.23 -5.65
N PRO A 271 13.94 -13.50 -5.56
CA PRO A 271 13.17 -13.98 -4.40
C PRO A 271 14.01 -13.90 -3.13
N VAL A 272 13.49 -13.18 -2.13
CA VAL A 272 14.19 -12.90 -0.87
C VAL A 272 13.21 -12.96 0.30
N ASN A 273 13.73 -13.17 1.51
CA ASN A 273 12.90 -13.09 2.71
C ASN A 273 12.37 -11.66 2.90
N THR A 274 11.07 -11.52 3.19
CA THR A 274 10.44 -10.20 3.38
C THR A 274 11.14 -9.35 4.46
N PHE A 275 11.60 -9.96 5.57
CA PHE A 275 12.27 -9.22 6.64
C PHE A 275 13.70 -8.79 6.25
N GLU A 276 14.38 -9.58 5.41
CA GLU A 276 15.67 -9.20 4.83
C GLU A 276 15.51 -8.08 3.81
N PHE A 277 14.44 -8.12 3.01
CA PHE A 277 14.13 -7.09 2.02
C PHE A 277 13.86 -5.73 2.65
N ILE A 278 13.04 -5.66 3.71
CA ILE A 278 12.69 -4.38 4.37
C ILE A 278 13.76 -3.88 5.35
N GLN A 279 14.72 -4.74 5.74
CA GLN A 279 15.73 -4.43 6.75
C GLN A 279 16.57 -3.18 6.42
N PRO A 280 17.09 -2.99 5.19
CA PRO A 280 17.83 -1.78 4.81
C PRO A 280 17.02 -0.50 5.05
N LEU A 281 15.73 -0.51 4.71
CA LEU A 281 14.82 0.63 4.92
C LEU A 281 14.71 0.97 6.41
N LEU A 282 14.35 0.00 7.24
CA LEU A 282 14.15 0.24 8.68
C LEU A 282 15.44 0.72 9.38
N ARG A 283 16.59 0.13 9.04
CA ARG A 283 17.90 0.57 9.56
C ARG A 283 18.23 2.00 9.14
N SER A 284 17.99 2.35 7.88
CA SER A 284 18.26 3.70 7.35
C SER A 284 17.42 4.79 8.03
N LEU A 285 16.29 4.39 8.64
CA LEU A 285 15.37 5.26 9.37
C LEU A 285 15.59 5.20 10.89
N ASP A 286 16.69 4.60 11.38
CA ASP A 286 16.97 4.45 12.81
C ASP A 286 15.87 3.69 13.59
N TYR A 287 15.17 2.75 12.95
CA TYR A 287 14.15 1.93 13.61
C TYR A 287 14.65 0.51 13.91
N ASP A 288 14.18 -0.03 15.05
CA ASP A 288 14.54 -1.38 15.48
C ASP A 288 13.92 -2.43 14.55
N LEU A 289 14.69 -3.49 14.30
CA LEU A 289 14.20 -4.69 13.62
C LEU A 289 13.56 -5.63 14.63
N PRO A 290 12.58 -6.46 14.20
CA PRO A 290 12.00 -7.47 15.06
C PRO A 290 13.09 -8.46 15.51
N LYS A 291 13.18 -8.71 16.82
CA LYS A 291 14.22 -9.57 17.41
C LYS A 291 13.74 -11.00 17.63
N ALA A 292 12.44 -11.17 17.88
CA ALA A 292 11.83 -12.47 18.08
C ALA A 292 11.19 -12.98 16.77
N SER A 293 10.96 -14.28 16.70
CA SER A 293 10.25 -14.92 15.60
C SER A 293 8.93 -15.51 16.09
N LEU A 294 7.95 -15.56 15.19
CA LEU A 294 6.63 -16.10 15.42
C LEU A 294 6.32 -17.15 14.33
N SER A 295 5.96 -18.37 14.75
CA SER A 295 5.59 -19.40 13.79
C SER A 295 4.33 -19.03 13.02
N VAL A 296 4.23 -19.49 11.77
CA VAL A 296 3.09 -19.22 10.88
C VAL A 296 1.77 -19.63 11.55
N SER A 297 1.72 -20.81 12.17
CA SER A 297 0.50 -21.32 12.83
C SER A 297 0.04 -20.45 14.00
N LEU A 298 0.97 -19.91 14.80
CA LEU A 298 0.62 -18.98 15.88
C LEU A 298 0.20 -17.61 15.33
N ALA A 299 0.92 -17.10 14.32
CA ALA A 299 0.56 -15.87 13.63
C ALA A 299 -0.83 -15.94 12.99
N LEU A 300 -1.21 -17.09 12.40
CA LEU A 300 -2.56 -17.31 11.86
C LEU A 300 -3.64 -17.29 12.94
N ARG A 301 -3.39 -17.90 14.11
CA ARG A 301 -4.31 -17.84 15.24
C ARG A 301 -4.53 -16.40 15.71
N LEU A 302 -3.44 -15.62 15.84
CA LEU A 302 -3.54 -14.19 16.16
C LEU A 302 -4.27 -13.40 15.08
N GLY A 303 -3.98 -13.67 13.80
CA GLY A 303 -4.66 -13.05 12.67
C GLY A 303 -6.17 -13.32 12.68
N LYS A 304 -6.62 -14.54 13.03
CA LYS A 304 -8.04 -14.87 13.18
C LYS A 304 -8.69 -14.14 14.35
N ILE A 305 -7.97 -13.93 15.46
CA ILE A 305 -8.47 -13.12 16.59
C ILE A 305 -8.65 -11.67 16.14
N PHE A 306 -7.65 -11.07 15.48
CA PHE A 306 -7.78 -9.72 14.93
C PHE A 306 -8.94 -9.62 13.94
N TRP A 307 -9.08 -10.61 13.06
CA TRP A 307 -10.20 -10.67 12.13
C TRP A 307 -11.54 -10.63 12.87
N ALA A 308 -11.74 -11.48 13.88
CA ALA A 308 -12.96 -11.54 14.67
C ALA A 308 -13.25 -10.21 15.40
N VAL A 309 -12.24 -9.64 16.07
CA VAL A 309 -12.36 -8.34 16.75
C VAL A 309 -12.77 -7.24 15.77
N TYR A 310 -12.10 -7.15 14.63
CA TYR A 310 -12.41 -6.10 13.65
C TYR A 310 -13.73 -6.34 12.91
N THR A 311 -14.21 -7.58 12.86
CA THR A 311 -15.56 -7.92 12.38
C THR A 311 -16.62 -7.39 13.35
N ILE A 312 -16.41 -7.57 14.66
CA ILE A 312 -17.29 -6.97 15.68
C ILE A 312 -17.27 -5.43 15.58
N LEU A 313 -16.09 -4.86 15.30
CA LEU A 313 -15.91 -3.42 15.15
C LEU A 313 -16.29 -2.88 13.75
N TYR A 314 -16.90 -3.70 12.88
CA TYR A 314 -17.22 -3.35 11.50
C TYR A 314 -17.92 -1.99 11.35
N PRO A 315 -18.95 -1.64 12.16
CA PRO A 315 -19.64 -0.34 12.06
C PRO A 315 -18.72 0.87 12.26
N TRP A 316 -17.58 0.70 12.92
CA TRP A 316 -16.62 1.77 13.23
C TRP A 316 -15.32 1.68 12.42
N LEU A 317 -15.21 0.80 11.41
CA LEU A 317 -13.96 0.66 10.63
C LEU A 317 -13.49 1.96 9.98
N HIS A 318 -14.42 2.82 9.57
CA HIS A 318 -14.13 4.13 8.97
C HIS A 318 -13.68 5.19 9.98
N ARG A 319 -13.74 4.91 11.29
CA ARG A 319 -13.35 5.88 12.32
C ARG A 319 -11.83 6.03 12.39
N TRP A 320 -11.37 7.27 12.49
CA TRP A 320 -9.95 7.63 12.51
C TRP A 320 -9.22 7.13 13.77
N TRP A 321 -9.93 6.99 14.89
CA TRP A 321 -9.37 6.52 16.16
C TRP A 321 -9.17 5.00 16.22
N LEU A 322 -9.83 4.24 15.34
CA LEU A 322 -9.67 2.78 15.31
C LEU A 322 -8.39 2.44 14.52
N PRO A 323 -7.38 1.81 15.15
CA PRO A 323 -6.11 1.52 14.51
C PRO A 323 -6.27 0.49 13.38
N GLN A 324 -5.20 0.28 12.60
CA GLN A 324 -5.13 -0.84 11.67
C GLN A 324 -4.92 -2.14 12.45
N PRO A 325 -5.48 -3.28 12.00
CA PRO A 325 -5.13 -4.57 12.59
C PRO A 325 -3.62 -4.78 12.47
N LEU A 326 -3.00 -5.34 13.51
CA LEU A 326 -1.54 -5.59 13.47
C LEU A 326 -1.21 -6.59 12.36
N ILE A 327 -2.01 -7.66 12.28
CA ILE A 327 -1.88 -8.69 11.27
C ILE A 327 -3.22 -9.37 10.99
N LEU A 328 -3.46 -9.70 9.72
CA LEU A 328 -4.60 -10.50 9.27
C LEU A 328 -4.12 -11.81 8.61
N PRO A 329 -4.98 -12.86 8.51
CA PRO A 329 -4.57 -14.17 8.01
C PRO A 329 -3.89 -14.15 6.64
N ALA A 330 -4.42 -13.39 5.67
CA ALA A 330 -3.78 -13.30 4.36
C ALA A 330 -2.40 -12.62 4.41
N GLU A 331 -2.21 -11.67 5.31
CA GLU A 331 -0.92 -11.00 5.51
C GLU A 331 0.10 -11.96 6.12
N VAL A 332 -0.34 -12.89 6.98
CA VAL A 332 0.52 -13.98 7.49
C VAL A 332 1.01 -14.85 6.34
N TYR A 333 0.14 -15.27 5.42
CA TYR A 333 0.55 -16.07 4.27
C TYR A 333 1.51 -15.33 3.36
N LYS A 334 1.26 -14.04 3.09
CA LYS A 334 2.12 -13.19 2.25
C LYS A 334 3.55 -13.00 2.79
N VAL A 335 3.82 -13.24 4.08
CA VAL A 335 5.17 -13.09 4.63
C VAL A 335 5.75 -14.38 5.20
N GLY A 336 4.90 -15.35 5.55
CA GLY A 336 5.27 -16.56 6.28
C GLY A 336 5.33 -17.83 5.42
N VAL A 337 4.88 -17.79 4.16
CA VAL A 337 4.89 -18.94 3.25
C VAL A 337 5.65 -18.58 1.98
N THR A 338 6.53 -19.48 1.52
CA THR A 338 7.31 -19.27 0.29
C THR A 338 6.37 -19.20 -0.91
N HIS A 339 6.46 -18.11 -1.67
CA HIS A 339 5.76 -17.96 -2.94
C HIS A 339 6.55 -17.01 -3.84
N TYR A 340 6.95 -17.51 -4.99
CA TYR A 340 7.59 -16.70 -6.03
C TYR A 340 7.33 -17.33 -7.40
N PHE A 341 7.35 -16.49 -8.43
CA PHE A 341 6.80 -16.84 -9.75
C PHE A 341 7.78 -16.50 -10.86
N SER A 342 7.84 -17.38 -11.86
CA SER A 342 8.62 -17.19 -13.06
C SER A 342 7.99 -16.08 -13.91
N PHE A 343 8.80 -15.08 -14.29
CA PHE A 343 8.41 -14.07 -15.28
C PHE A 343 8.88 -14.46 -16.71
N LEU A 344 9.30 -15.72 -16.94
CA LEU A 344 9.85 -16.16 -18.23
C LEU A 344 8.89 -15.93 -19.39
N LYS A 345 7.58 -16.18 -19.20
CA LYS A 345 6.58 -15.92 -20.23
C LYS A 345 6.51 -14.44 -20.60
N ALA A 346 6.53 -13.55 -19.61
CA ALA A 346 6.57 -12.10 -19.85
C ALA A 346 7.87 -11.69 -20.58
N LYS A 347 8.99 -12.32 -20.25
CA LYS A 347 10.28 -12.09 -20.93
C LYS A 347 10.23 -12.53 -22.39
N GLU A 348 9.72 -13.72 -22.67
CA GLU A 348 9.71 -14.32 -24.01
C GLU A 348 8.69 -13.64 -24.93
N GLU A 349 7.45 -13.46 -24.45
CA GLU A 349 6.35 -12.93 -25.27
C GLU A 349 6.34 -11.40 -25.33
N LEU A 350 6.56 -10.72 -24.20
CA LEU A 350 6.49 -9.25 -24.10
C LEU A 350 7.87 -8.57 -24.20
N GLY A 351 8.97 -9.32 -24.06
CA GLY A 351 10.32 -8.74 -23.96
C GLY A 351 10.62 -8.12 -22.60
N TYR A 352 9.86 -8.47 -21.56
CA TYR A 352 10.06 -7.91 -20.22
C TYR A 352 11.41 -8.31 -19.62
N VAL A 353 12.23 -7.30 -19.30
CA VAL A 353 13.45 -7.44 -18.52
C VAL A 353 13.45 -6.33 -17.46
N PRO A 354 13.57 -6.63 -16.16
CA PRO A 354 13.69 -5.62 -15.12
C PRO A 354 14.86 -4.67 -15.41
N MET A 355 14.58 -3.37 -15.49
CA MET A 355 15.59 -2.35 -15.81
C MET A 355 16.25 -1.78 -14.56
N VAL A 356 15.53 -1.79 -13.44
CA VAL A 356 16.03 -1.34 -12.13
C VAL A 356 16.28 -2.55 -11.26
N THR A 357 17.49 -2.63 -10.69
CA THR A 357 17.82 -3.73 -9.77
C THR A 357 17.17 -3.52 -8.40
N PRO A 358 16.93 -4.59 -7.61
CA PRO A 358 16.41 -4.46 -6.25
C PRO A 358 17.22 -3.53 -5.35
N ARG A 359 18.55 -3.48 -5.54
CA ARG A 359 19.45 -2.60 -4.79
C ARG A 359 19.21 -1.13 -5.12
N GLU A 360 19.09 -0.79 -6.39
CA GLU A 360 18.81 0.59 -6.85
C GLU A 360 17.41 1.03 -6.41
N GLY A 361 16.40 0.17 -6.62
CA GLY A 361 15.03 0.44 -6.20
C GLY A 361 14.91 0.66 -4.68
N MET A 362 15.61 -0.15 -3.88
CA MET A 362 15.66 0.03 -2.43
C MET A 362 16.40 1.32 -2.03
N SER A 363 17.47 1.69 -2.74
CA SER A 363 18.19 2.95 -2.50
C SER A 363 17.32 4.18 -2.76
N ALA A 364 16.57 4.20 -3.86
CA ALA A 364 15.60 5.24 -4.17
C ALA A 364 14.48 5.29 -3.09
N THR A 365 13.99 4.13 -2.68
CA THR A 365 12.98 4.01 -1.61
C THR A 365 13.49 4.58 -0.28
N ILE A 366 14.71 4.24 0.13
CA ILE A 366 15.37 4.79 1.33
C ILE A 366 15.46 6.30 1.25
N SER A 367 15.94 6.83 0.12
CA SER A 367 16.10 8.29 -0.07
C SER A 367 14.76 9.02 0.09
N TYR A 368 13.69 8.48 -0.51
CA TYR A 368 12.33 9.00 -0.37
C TYR A 368 11.86 9.02 1.10
N TRP A 369 12.05 7.91 1.82
CA TRP A 369 11.61 7.79 3.20
C TRP A 369 12.44 8.63 4.18
N GLN A 370 13.74 8.79 3.94
CA GLN A 370 14.59 9.69 4.73
C GLN A 370 14.15 11.14 4.56
N GLU A 371 13.88 11.58 3.34
CA GLU A 371 13.37 12.93 3.08
C GLU A 371 11.99 13.14 3.73
N ARG A 372 11.11 12.14 3.68
CA ARG A 372 9.83 12.18 4.40
C ARG A 372 10.01 12.23 5.91
N LYS A 373 10.95 11.47 6.47
CA LYS A 373 11.28 11.51 7.90
C LYS A 373 11.81 12.88 8.31
N LYS A 374 12.62 13.54 7.47
CA LYS A 374 13.11 14.91 7.69
C LYS A 374 11.99 15.94 7.79
N LYS A 375 10.90 15.76 7.05
CA LYS A 375 9.75 16.69 7.05
C LYS A 375 8.70 16.40 8.12
N THR A 376 8.69 15.20 8.69
CA THR A 376 7.67 14.81 9.68
C THR A 376 8.18 14.90 11.12
N LEU A 377 7.24 15.09 12.04
CA LEU A 377 7.47 15.04 13.47
C LEU A 377 7.80 13.59 13.89
N ASP A 378 8.99 13.38 14.45
CA ASP A 378 9.36 12.08 15.01
C ASP A 378 8.74 11.93 16.40
N GLY A 379 8.39 10.70 16.78
CA GLY A 379 7.64 10.42 18.00
C GLY A 379 8.17 9.16 18.68
N PRO A 380 8.06 9.07 20.02
CA PRO A 380 8.56 7.90 20.75
C PRO A 380 7.63 6.70 20.54
N SER A 381 8.08 5.53 21.04
CA SER A 381 7.29 4.30 20.99
C SER A 381 5.98 4.42 21.77
N ILE A 382 5.04 3.52 21.49
CA ILE A 382 3.74 3.50 22.16
C ILE A 382 3.87 3.36 23.69
N TYR A 383 4.93 2.72 24.17
CA TYR A 383 5.19 2.57 25.60
C TYR A 383 5.40 3.91 26.30
N ALA A 384 6.09 4.85 25.67
CA ALA A 384 6.28 6.19 26.23
C ALA A 384 4.94 6.92 26.34
N TRP A 385 4.07 6.78 25.32
CA TRP A 385 2.72 7.32 25.35
C TRP A 385 1.89 6.72 26.48
N LEU A 386 1.85 5.39 26.60
CA LEU A 386 1.10 4.71 27.65
C LEU A 386 1.60 5.12 29.04
N VAL A 387 2.92 5.10 29.27
CA VAL A 387 3.50 5.45 30.57
C VAL A 387 3.21 6.91 30.94
N CYS A 388 3.43 7.86 30.03
CA CYS A 388 3.23 9.28 30.33
C CYS A 388 1.75 9.62 30.48
N VAL A 389 0.90 9.21 29.53
CA VAL A 389 -0.52 9.58 29.54
C VAL A 389 -1.24 8.90 30.69
N ILE A 390 -1.07 7.58 30.87
CA ILE A 390 -1.74 6.85 31.95
C ILE A 390 -1.15 7.27 33.30
N GLY A 391 0.18 7.35 33.41
CA GLY A 391 0.86 7.72 34.65
C GLY A 391 0.49 9.12 35.14
N MET A 392 0.55 10.12 34.26
CA MET A 392 0.16 11.50 34.63
C MET A 392 -1.33 11.61 34.93
N SER A 393 -2.19 10.88 34.22
CA SER A 393 -3.63 10.86 34.51
C SER A 393 -3.93 10.21 35.86
N ILE A 394 -3.29 9.08 36.18
CA ILE A 394 -3.42 8.42 37.49
C ILE A 394 -2.96 9.36 38.61
N LEU A 395 -1.79 10.00 38.45
CA LEU A 395 -1.28 10.95 39.43
C LEU A 395 -2.21 12.15 39.63
N PHE A 396 -2.74 12.73 38.55
CA PHE A 396 -3.70 13.83 38.61
C PHE A 396 -4.98 13.41 39.35
N CYS A 397 -5.58 12.30 38.94
CA CYS A 397 -6.80 11.76 39.55
C CYS A 397 -6.59 11.47 41.04
N ALA A 398 -5.50 10.79 41.40
CA ALA A 398 -5.17 10.48 42.78
C ALA A 398 -4.97 11.75 43.63
N ALA A 399 -4.32 12.78 43.06
CA ALA A 399 -3.94 14.01 43.76
C ALA A 399 -5.10 14.98 44.03
N PHE A 400 -6.03 15.12 43.08
CA PHE A 400 -7.00 16.23 43.06
C PHE A 400 -8.47 15.83 42.93
N LEU A 401 -8.79 14.65 42.41
CA LEU A 401 -10.20 14.26 42.23
C LEU A 401 -10.79 13.64 43.51
N PRO A 402 -12.11 13.81 43.73
CA PRO A 402 -12.83 13.14 44.81
C PRO A 402 -12.94 11.63 44.57
N ASP A 403 -13.35 10.91 45.62
CA ASP A 403 -13.40 9.44 45.70
C ASP A 403 -14.59 8.86 44.93
N ILE A 404 -14.56 9.03 43.61
CA ILE A 404 -15.62 8.60 42.71
C ILE A 404 -15.03 7.63 41.69
N GLY A 405 -15.72 6.50 41.47
CA GLY A 405 -15.32 5.49 40.50
C GLY A 405 -13.93 4.89 40.79
N PRO A 406 -12.98 4.90 39.85
CA PRO A 406 -11.67 4.25 40.03
C PRO A 406 -10.66 5.08 40.86
N VAL A 407 -11.00 6.32 41.22
CA VAL A 407 -10.07 7.24 41.91
C VAL A 407 -9.52 6.68 43.23
N PRO A 408 -10.32 6.03 44.11
CA PRO A 408 -9.80 5.43 45.34
C PRO A 408 -8.70 4.39 45.09
N LEU A 409 -8.85 3.57 44.04
CA LEU A 409 -7.85 2.58 43.65
C LEU A 409 -6.56 3.26 43.17
N PHE A 410 -6.67 4.27 42.30
CA PHE A 410 -5.51 5.04 41.82
C PHE A 410 -4.76 5.72 42.97
N ARG A 411 -5.49 6.22 43.97
CA ARG A 411 -4.88 6.81 45.16
C ARG A 411 -4.21 5.78 46.04
N ALA A 412 -4.84 4.62 46.27
CA ALA A 412 -4.23 3.52 47.01
C ALA A 412 -2.90 3.09 46.37
N ILE A 413 -2.89 2.86 45.05
CA ILE A 413 -1.68 2.52 44.28
C ILE A 413 -0.61 3.60 44.47
N SER A 414 -0.98 4.88 44.29
CA SER A 414 -0.04 6.00 44.41
C SER A 414 0.55 6.11 45.82
N LEU A 415 -0.26 5.88 46.86
CA LEU A 415 0.17 5.93 48.26
C LEU A 415 1.07 4.75 48.66
N THR A 416 0.91 3.57 48.05
CA THR A 416 1.84 2.44 48.24
C THR A 416 3.28 2.85 47.93
N PHE A 417 3.49 3.68 46.91
CA PHE A 417 4.82 4.15 46.52
C PHE A 417 5.21 5.48 47.17
N LEU A 418 4.30 6.46 47.21
CA LEU A 418 4.59 7.85 47.60
C LEU A 418 4.28 8.17 49.07
N ARG A 419 3.68 7.22 49.81
CA ARG A 419 3.44 7.21 51.27
C ARG A 419 2.57 8.32 51.86
N SER A 420 2.33 9.44 51.16
CA SER A 420 1.55 10.57 51.64
C SER A 420 0.88 11.35 50.51
N MET A 421 -0.32 11.88 50.77
CA MET A 421 -1.06 12.72 49.82
C MET A 421 -0.34 14.03 49.48
N ARG A 422 0.45 14.58 50.42
CA ARG A 422 1.29 15.75 50.14
C ARG A 422 2.35 15.41 49.10
N THR A 423 2.98 14.25 49.22
CA THR A 423 3.98 13.74 48.26
C THR A 423 3.35 13.49 46.89
N VAL A 424 2.17 12.86 46.82
CA VAL A 424 1.46 12.62 45.55
C VAL A 424 1.19 13.93 44.81
N ARG A 425 0.66 14.95 45.50
CA ARG A 425 0.41 16.28 44.92
C ARG A 425 1.69 16.97 44.47
N LEU A 426 2.73 16.93 45.30
CA LEU A 426 4.02 17.54 44.98
C LEU A 426 4.66 16.87 43.76
N VAL A 427 4.67 15.54 43.69
CA VAL A 427 5.20 14.78 42.55
C VAL A 427 4.46 15.16 41.28
N PHE A 428 3.12 15.19 41.29
CA PHE A 428 2.36 15.61 40.12
C PHE A 428 2.72 17.04 39.67
N LEU A 429 2.75 18.00 40.59
CA LEU A 429 3.05 19.40 40.26
C LEU A 429 4.47 19.56 39.71
N LEU A 430 5.46 18.88 40.29
CA LEU A 430 6.84 18.87 39.80
C LEU A 430 6.95 18.21 38.42
N SER A 431 6.28 17.07 38.20
CA SER A 431 6.25 16.41 36.89
C SER A 431 5.58 17.28 35.83
N ALA A 432 4.44 17.92 36.15
CA ALA A 432 3.76 18.83 35.24
C ALA A 432 4.63 20.06 34.91
N ALA A 433 5.28 20.66 35.92
CA ALA A 433 6.21 21.77 35.71
C ALA A 433 7.41 21.37 34.84
N ALA A 434 7.96 20.17 35.05
CA ALA A 434 9.04 19.64 34.23
C ALA A 434 8.60 19.47 32.76
N HIS A 435 7.45 18.85 32.51
CA HIS A 435 6.91 18.68 31.16
C HIS A 435 6.71 20.02 30.43
N VAL A 436 6.14 21.01 31.11
CA VAL A 436 5.94 22.36 30.54
C VAL A 436 7.29 23.03 30.25
N SER A 437 8.25 22.94 31.18
CA SER A 437 9.59 23.52 31.01
C SER A 437 10.33 22.88 29.82
N GLU A 438 10.29 21.55 29.72
CA GLU A 438 10.83 20.80 28.60
C GLU A 438 10.15 21.15 27.28
N ALA A 439 8.82 21.36 27.28
CA ALA A 439 8.06 21.75 26.11
C ALA A 439 8.46 23.14 25.60
N ILE A 440 8.63 24.12 26.51
CA ILE A 440 9.10 25.47 26.17
C ILE A 440 10.51 25.39 25.56
N TYR A 441 11.41 24.64 26.20
CA TYR A 441 12.75 24.42 25.65
C TYR A 441 12.71 23.76 24.27
N ALA A 442 11.91 22.71 24.10
CA ALA A 442 11.73 22.01 22.84
C ALA A 442 11.20 22.95 21.75
N TRP A 443 10.28 23.86 22.06
CA TRP A 443 9.76 24.83 21.10
C TRP A 443 10.85 25.77 20.57
N TYR A 444 11.67 26.33 21.46
CA TYR A 444 12.78 27.21 21.07
C TYR A 444 13.85 26.48 20.27
N LEU A 445 14.21 25.26 20.68
CA LEU A 445 15.16 24.44 19.93
C LEU A 445 14.58 24.07 18.55
N ALA A 446 13.33 23.63 18.49
CA ALA A 446 12.69 23.22 17.24
C ALA A 446 12.54 24.37 16.24
N LYS A 447 12.32 25.62 16.69
CA LYS A 447 12.36 26.78 15.78
C LYS A 447 13.68 26.92 15.01
N ARG A 448 14.79 26.43 15.57
CA ARG A 448 16.11 26.46 14.93
C ARG A 448 16.37 25.24 14.06
N VAL A 449 16.00 24.04 14.53
CA VAL A 449 16.39 22.76 13.89
C VAL A 449 15.29 22.09 13.08
N ASP A 450 14.02 22.41 13.32
CA ASP A 450 12.84 21.81 12.67
C ASP A 450 11.65 22.81 12.69
N PRO A 451 11.79 23.98 12.04
CA PRO A 451 10.84 25.08 12.18
C PRO A 451 9.42 24.69 11.75
N ALA A 452 9.31 23.85 10.72
CA ALA A 452 8.03 23.35 10.19
C ALA A 452 7.22 22.57 11.24
N ASN A 453 7.89 21.84 12.14
CA ASN A 453 7.23 21.02 13.17
C ASN A 453 7.35 21.61 14.59
N SER A 454 7.81 22.86 14.73
CA SER A 454 8.10 23.47 16.05
C SER A 454 6.92 23.42 17.04
N ARG A 455 5.69 23.66 16.56
CA ARG A 455 4.46 23.51 17.38
C ARG A 455 4.19 22.05 17.76
N GLY A 456 4.45 21.11 16.85
CA GLY A 456 4.30 19.68 17.11
C GLY A 456 5.26 19.21 18.21
N TRP A 457 6.52 19.64 18.15
CA TRP A 457 7.51 19.36 19.20
C TRP A 457 7.11 19.92 20.56
N PHE A 458 6.54 21.14 20.62
CA PHE A 458 6.02 21.70 21.86
C PHE A 458 4.94 20.81 22.47
N TRP A 459 3.86 20.51 21.72
CA TRP A 459 2.74 19.74 22.26
C TRP A 459 3.11 18.30 22.59
N GLN A 460 3.90 17.65 21.74
CA GLN A 460 4.37 16.29 22.00
C GLN A 460 5.24 16.23 23.27
N THR A 461 6.15 17.20 23.47
CA THR A 461 6.97 17.28 24.68
C THR A 461 6.17 17.69 25.91
N CYS A 462 5.14 18.51 25.76
CA CYS A 462 4.24 18.82 26.89
C CYS A 462 3.54 17.55 27.42
N VAL A 463 3.18 16.61 26.53
CA VAL A 463 2.53 15.36 26.92
C VAL A 463 3.54 14.30 27.37
N LEU A 464 4.68 14.18 26.69
CA LEU A 464 5.61 13.05 26.84
C LEU A 464 6.92 13.40 27.54
N GLY A 465 7.10 14.66 27.92
CA GLY A 465 8.31 15.17 28.57
C GLY A 465 9.59 14.76 27.84
N PHE A 466 10.56 14.32 28.63
CA PHE A 466 11.89 13.90 28.19
C PHE A 466 11.90 12.88 27.05
N PHE A 467 10.90 11.99 26.96
CA PHE A 467 10.86 10.99 25.88
C PHE A 467 10.73 11.64 24.49
N SER A 468 9.96 12.73 24.39
CA SER A 468 9.88 13.53 23.18
C SER A 468 11.11 14.42 23.01
N LEU A 469 11.53 15.10 24.09
CA LEU A 469 12.68 16.02 24.02
C LEU A 469 13.96 15.33 23.57
N ARG A 470 14.21 14.09 24.02
CA ARG A 470 15.37 13.27 23.61
C ARG A 470 15.44 13.07 22.09
N LEU A 471 14.31 12.93 21.41
CA LEU A 471 14.26 12.77 19.95
C LEU A 471 14.64 14.08 19.25
N LEU A 472 14.13 15.22 19.72
CA LEU A 472 14.50 16.53 19.19
C LEU A 472 16.00 16.82 19.42
N LEU A 473 16.53 16.48 20.60
CA LEU A 473 17.96 16.59 20.89
C LEU A 473 18.81 15.73 19.96
N LYS A 474 18.37 14.50 19.62
CA LYS A 474 19.04 13.66 18.62
C LYS A 474 18.98 14.32 17.23
N ARG A 475 17.86 14.95 16.87
CA ARG A 475 17.69 15.66 15.59
C ARG A 475 18.62 16.87 15.48
N ALA A 476 18.80 17.62 16.56
CA ALA A 476 19.68 18.79 16.62
C ALA A 476 21.19 18.47 16.51
N ARG A 477 21.57 17.20 16.67
CA ARG A 477 22.96 16.73 16.55
C ARG A 477 23.33 16.26 15.13
N LYS A 478 22.33 16.05 14.26
CA LYS A 478 22.50 15.71 12.86
C LYS A 478 22.54 16.99 12.04
#